data_AF-A0AAU9XYU4-F1
#
_entry.id   AF-A0AAU9XYU4-F1
#
_cell.length_a   1.000
_cell.length_b   1.000
_cell.length_c   1.000
_cell.angle_alpha   90.00
_cell.angle_beta   90.00
_cell.angle_gamma   90.00
#
_symmetry.space_group_name_H-M   'P 1'
#
loop_
_entity.id
_entity.type
_entity.pdbx_description
1 polymer ?
#
loop_
_entity_poly.entity_id
_entity_poly.type
_entity_poly.pdbx_seq_one_letter_code
_entity_poly.pdbx_strand_id
1 'polypeptide(L)'
;MSFAAYVEGEEENDCFMVLPRRGGSLKGRRFVVDTIHISCKSDPYRGGCFMYGGIIIYGREGEGDWYTANGTHGKSGYVVIMQTDTEEFKELQKKWPNEPRKVHGIIYRRAFGESCKKVNVVGEGFGIMNGEFKTISGAFNPTHGDDYHSDDSWEMHPHSTKCVRKVVEWWKKAGYNFLECQNHSVKSLLSSDND
;
A
#
# COMPACT_ATOMS: atom_id res chain seq x y z
N MET A 1 -18.12 -5.84 -9.61
CA MET A 1 -16.84 -6.47 -9.26
C MET A 1 -16.41 -5.89 -7.92
N SER A 2 -15.93 -6.71 -6.99
CA SER A 2 -15.51 -6.28 -5.66
C SER A 2 -13.98 -6.16 -5.62
N PHE A 3 -13.45 -5.16 -4.92
CA PHE A 3 -12.00 -4.90 -4.77
C PHE A 3 -11.65 -4.63 -3.31
N ALA A 4 -10.35 -4.69 -2.99
CA ALA A 4 -9.84 -4.50 -1.63
C ALA A 4 -10.20 -3.11 -1.08
N ALA A 5 -10.13 -2.04 -1.87
CA ALA A 5 -10.70 -0.73 -1.54
C ALA A 5 -11.55 -0.19 -2.71
N TYR A 6 -12.56 0.64 -2.41
CA TYR A 6 -13.32 1.33 -3.44
C TYR A 6 -12.58 2.59 -3.90
N VAL A 7 -12.15 2.60 -5.16
CA VAL A 7 -11.35 3.69 -5.72
C VAL A 7 -12.02 4.23 -6.98
N GLU A 8 -12.40 5.50 -6.97
CA GLU A 8 -12.82 6.20 -8.17
C GLU A 8 -11.62 6.94 -8.77
N GLY A 9 -11.39 6.74 -10.07
CA GLY A 9 -10.49 7.59 -10.84
C GLY A 9 -11.34 8.41 -11.79
N GLU A 10 -11.09 9.70 -11.86
CA GLU A 10 -11.70 10.54 -12.88
C GLU A 10 -10.78 10.53 -14.10
N GLU A 11 -11.34 10.26 -15.28
CA GLU A 11 -10.61 10.16 -16.57
C GLU A 11 -9.88 11.46 -16.95
N GLU A 12 -10.16 12.58 -16.27
CA GLU A 12 -9.52 13.88 -16.44
C GLU A 12 -8.52 14.27 -15.31
N ASN A 13 -8.33 13.45 -14.26
CA ASN A 13 -7.70 13.94 -13.03
C ASN A 13 -6.25 13.52 -12.76
N ASP A 14 -5.54 14.47 -12.18
CA ASP A 14 -4.18 14.37 -11.65
C ASP A 14 -4.04 13.46 -10.40
N CYS A 15 -5.12 12.78 -10.01
CA CYS A 15 -5.24 12.01 -8.77
C CYS A 15 -6.28 10.87 -8.89
N PHE A 16 -6.25 9.93 -7.94
CA PHE A 16 -7.36 8.99 -7.70
C PHE A 16 -7.92 9.15 -6.28
N MET A 17 -9.18 8.79 -6.08
CA MET A 17 -9.88 8.94 -4.81
C MET A 17 -10.26 7.59 -4.22
N VAL A 18 -9.95 7.39 -2.94
CA VAL A 18 -10.46 6.25 -2.16
C VAL A 18 -11.68 6.70 -1.38
N LEU A 19 -12.82 6.04 -1.63
CA LEU A 19 -14.11 6.43 -1.10
C LEU A 19 -14.68 5.34 -0.17
N PRO A 20 -15.53 5.71 0.79
CA PRO A 20 -16.30 4.72 1.54
C PRO A 20 -17.33 4.02 0.63
N ARG A 21 -17.69 2.77 0.94
CA ARG A 21 -18.77 2.00 0.33
C ARG A 21 -20.09 2.75 0.50
N ARG A 22 -20.85 2.90 -0.59
CA ARG A 22 -22.19 3.51 -0.56
C ARG A 22 -23.11 2.72 0.38
N GLY A 23 -23.68 3.39 1.38
CA GLY A 23 -24.63 2.82 2.34
C GLY A 23 -24.10 2.66 3.77
N GLY A 24 -22.79 2.82 3.99
CA GLY A 24 -22.22 3.08 5.32
C GLY A 24 -22.58 4.51 5.77
N SER A 25 -22.59 4.77 7.08
CA SER A 25 -22.89 6.12 7.58
C SER A 25 -22.06 7.17 6.85
N LEU A 26 -22.63 8.34 6.58
CA LEU A 26 -22.05 9.52 5.89
C LEU A 26 -20.75 10.08 6.53
N LYS A 27 -20.01 9.30 7.32
CA LYS A 27 -18.81 9.69 8.08
C LYS A 27 -17.48 9.22 7.47
N GLY A 28 -17.49 8.37 6.44
CA GLY A 28 -16.27 7.98 5.75
C GLY A 28 -15.64 9.17 5.01
N ARG A 29 -14.45 9.59 5.43
CA ARG A 29 -13.67 10.61 4.71
C ARG A 29 -13.13 10.04 3.40
N ARG A 30 -13.15 10.86 2.35
CA ARG A 30 -12.46 10.55 1.08
C ARG A 30 -10.96 10.77 1.24
N PHE A 31 -10.15 9.91 0.64
CA PHE A 31 -8.70 10.11 0.55
C PHE A 31 -8.33 10.43 -0.89
N VAL A 32 -7.68 11.57 -1.10
CA VAL A 32 -7.20 12.00 -2.41
C VAL A 32 -5.73 11.59 -2.51
N VAL A 33 -5.38 10.87 -3.57
CA VAL A 33 -4.01 10.44 -3.86
C VAL A 33 -3.54 11.14 -5.13
N ASP A 34 -2.75 12.20 -4.99
CA ASP A 34 -2.10 12.93 -6.09
C ASP A 34 -0.64 12.48 -6.32
N THR A 35 -0.06 11.82 -5.31
CA THR A 35 1.35 11.40 -5.28
C THR A 35 1.44 10.02 -4.65
N ILE A 36 2.19 9.12 -5.28
CA ILE A 36 2.65 7.88 -4.65
C ILE A 36 4.06 8.11 -4.12
N HIS A 37 4.22 7.98 -2.80
CA HIS A 37 5.48 8.16 -2.10
C HIS A 37 6.07 6.80 -1.70
N ILE A 38 7.26 6.43 -2.18
CA ILE A 38 7.99 5.25 -1.70
C ILE A 38 8.76 5.61 -0.43
N SER A 39 8.42 4.97 0.68
CA SER A 39 9.09 5.14 1.97
C SER A 39 10.59 4.89 1.88
N CYS A 40 11.38 5.70 2.59
CA CYS A 40 12.81 5.45 2.80
C CYS A 40 13.07 4.20 3.65
N LYS A 41 12.04 3.65 4.29
CA LYS A 41 12.08 2.38 5.03
C LYS A 41 11.87 1.16 4.12
N SER A 42 11.74 1.37 2.82
CA SER A 42 11.66 0.27 1.85
C SER A 42 13.03 -0.34 1.60
N ASP A 43 13.07 -1.63 1.31
CA ASP A 43 14.28 -2.30 0.86
C ASP A 43 14.55 -1.99 -0.62
N PRO A 44 15.82 -1.88 -1.04
CA PRO A 44 16.17 -1.73 -2.45
C PRO A 44 15.88 -3.03 -3.21
N TYR A 45 15.57 -2.93 -4.50
CA TYR A 45 15.41 -4.12 -5.33
C TYR A 45 16.77 -4.77 -5.62
N ARG A 46 16.89 -6.06 -5.29
CA ARG A 46 18.12 -6.86 -5.43
C ARG A 46 18.04 -7.91 -6.55
N GLY A 47 16.94 -7.93 -7.31
CA GLY A 47 16.72 -8.88 -8.40
C GLY A 47 15.51 -9.80 -8.19
N GLY A 48 15.12 -10.48 -9.26
CA GLY A 48 13.87 -11.24 -9.33
C GLY A 48 13.88 -12.54 -8.53
N CYS A 49 15.04 -13.02 -8.10
CA CYS A 49 15.15 -14.22 -7.26
C CYS A 49 14.71 -14.00 -5.80
N PHE A 50 14.55 -12.74 -5.38
CA PHE A 50 14.10 -12.38 -4.04
C PHE A 50 12.60 -12.13 -4.00
N MET A 51 11.99 -12.41 -2.85
CA MET A 51 10.58 -12.15 -2.61
C MET A 51 10.39 -10.84 -1.85
N TYR A 52 9.41 -10.05 -2.29
CA TYR A 52 9.03 -8.81 -1.61
C TYR A 52 7.53 -8.78 -1.35
N GLY A 53 7.17 -8.12 -0.25
CA GLY A 53 5.81 -7.68 0.03
C GLY A 53 5.79 -6.16 0.03
N GLY A 54 4.66 -5.59 -0.37
CA GLY A 54 4.47 -4.15 -0.28
C GLY A 54 3.05 -3.78 0.11
N ILE A 55 2.93 -2.57 0.64
CA ILE A 55 1.66 -1.97 1.07
C ILE A 55 1.58 -0.56 0.49
N ILE A 56 0.37 -0.12 0.18
CA ILE A 56 0.03 1.28 -0.06
C ILE A 56 -1.01 1.71 0.98
N ILE A 57 -0.78 2.84 1.65
CA ILE A 57 -1.68 3.40 2.67
C ILE A 57 -2.32 4.67 2.14
N TYR A 58 -3.64 4.74 2.28
CA TYR A 58 -4.46 5.88 1.89
C TYR A 58 -4.84 6.73 3.10
N GLY A 59 -5.09 6.10 4.24
CA GLY A 59 -5.43 6.82 5.44
C GLY A 59 -5.23 6.01 6.71
N ARG A 60 -5.15 6.75 7.82
CA ARG A 60 -5.01 6.20 9.16
C ARG A 60 -5.91 7.00 10.10
N GLU A 61 -6.78 6.34 10.86
CA GLU A 61 -7.74 6.99 11.77
C GLU A 61 -8.58 8.08 11.08
N GLY A 62 -8.91 7.89 9.80
CA GLY A 62 -9.63 8.87 9.00
C GLY A 62 -8.78 10.06 8.51
N GLU A 63 -7.48 10.09 8.78
CA GLU A 63 -6.57 11.14 8.31
C GLU A 63 -5.80 10.69 7.06
N GLY A 64 -5.73 11.57 6.05
CA GLY A 64 -4.92 11.39 4.84
C GLY A 64 -3.51 11.97 4.95
N ASP A 65 -3.19 12.64 6.05
CA ASP A 65 -1.87 13.13 6.43
C ASP A 65 -1.72 12.84 7.93
N TRP A 66 -0.79 11.98 8.31
CA TRP A 66 -0.71 11.43 9.66
C TRP A 66 0.72 11.21 10.15
N TYR A 67 0.86 11.19 11.47
CA TYR A 67 2.07 10.78 12.16
C TYR A 67 1.79 9.55 13.02
N THR A 68 2.78 8.66 13.12
CA THR A 68 2.74 7.52 14.03
C THR A 68 3.62 7.76 15.26
N ALA A 69 3.44 6.94 16.30
CA ALA A 69 4.17 7.09 17.56
C ALA A 69 5.70 6.98 17.41
N ASN A 70 6.19 6.31 16.36
CA ASN A 70 7.62 6.23 16.05
C ASN A 70 8.12 7.40 15.15
N GLY A 71 7.32 8.46 15.00
CA GLY A 71 7.67 9.67 14.24
C GLY A 71 7.58 9.52 12.71
N THR A 72 6.98 8.43 12.19
CA THR A 72 6.79 8.29 10.74
C THR A 72 5.69 9.23 10.27
N HIS A 73 6.04 10.12 9.34
CA HIS A 73 5.07 10.91 8.60
C HIS A 73 4.59 10.15 7.38
N GLY A 74 3.27 10.02 7.22
CA GLY A 74 2.63 9.40 6.06
C GLY A 74 1.56 10.31 5.47
N LYS A 75 1.35 10.18 4.16
CA LYS A 75 0.26 10.83 3.42
C LYS A 75 -0.45 9.81 2.54
N SER A 76 -1.67 10.11 2.09
CA SER A 76 -2.40 9.28 1.15
C SER A 76 -1.53 8.95 -0.08
N GLY A 77 -1.34 7.66 -0.37
CA GLY A 77 -0.41 7.19 -1.40
C GLY A 77 0.96 6.74 -0.88
N TYR A 78 1.11 6.51 0.44
CA TYR A 78 2.37 6.07 1.04
C TYR A 78 2.63 4.58 0.81
N VAL A 79 3.71 4.26 0.12
CA VAL A 79 4.13 2.89 -0.22
C VAL A 79 5.31 2.45 0.63
N VAL A 80 5.29 1.20 1.07
CA VAL A 80 6.44 0.52 1.69
C VAL A 80 6.65 -0.81 0.98
N ILE A 81 7.88 -1.12 0.60
CA ILE A 81 8.27 -2.39 -0.03
C ILE A 81 9.38 -3.03 0.80
N MET A 82 9.22 -4.28 1.22
CA MET A 82 10.23 -4.99 2.03
C MET A 82 10.52 -6.37 1.46
N GLN A 83 11.76 -6.82 1.59
CA GLN A 83 12.18 -8.17 1.26
C GLN A 83 11.68 -9.13 2.35
N THR A 84 10.93 -10.16 1.94
CA THR A 84 10.16 -11.02 2.86
C THR A 84 10.74 -12.42 3.06
N ASP A 85 11.71 -12.82 2.23
CA ASP A 85 12.37 -14.13 2.29
C ASP A 85 13.66 -14.14 3.15
N THR A 86 13.90 -13.07 3.92
CA THR A 86 15.07 -12.96 4.82
C THR A 86 14.82 -13.61 6.18
N GLU A 87 15.90 -14.01 6.86
CA GLU A 87 15.78 -14.49 8.25
C GLU A 87 15.32 -13.37 9.19
N GLU A 88 15.75 -12.13 8.96
CA GLU A 88 15.26 -10.97 9.72
C GLU A 88 13.73 -10.84 9.64
N PHE A 89 13.15 -10.99 8.44
CA PHE A 89 11.69 -10.92 8.28
C PHE A 89 10.98 -12.07 9.01
N LYS A 90 11.55 -13.29 8.98
CA LYS A 90 11.00 -14.44 9.73
C LYS A 90 11.07 -14.21 11.24
N GLU A 91 12.13 -13.59 11.75
CA GLU A 91 12.23 -13.23 13.16
C GLU A 91 11.16 -12.18 13.55
N LEU A 92 10.85 -11.23 12.67
CA LEU A 92 9.74 -10.30 12.89
C LEU A 92 8.38 -11.02 12.92
N GLN A 93 8.17 -12.01 12.05
CA GLN A 93 6.97 -12.85 12.08
C GLN A 93 6.85 -13.64 13.39
N LYS A 94 7.95 -14.19 13.92
CA LYS A 94 7.98 -14.87 15.22
C LYS A 94 7.74 -13.89 16.37
N LYS A 95 8.29 -12.68 16.28
CA LYS A 95 8.14 -11.62 17.30
C LYS A 95 6.71 -11.08 17.37
N TRP A 96 6.01 -10.99 16.24
CA TRP A 96 4.64 -10.49 16.15
C TRP A 96 3.71 -11.50 15.48
N PRO A 97 3.49 -12.67 16.10
CA PRO A 97 2.78 -13.79 15.48
C PRO A 97 1.30 -13.48 15.23
N ASN A 98 0.78 -12.49 15.94
CA ASN A 98 -0.61 -12.06 15.91
C ASN A 98 -0.85 -10.86 14.98
N GLU A 99 0.11 -10.41 14.15
CA GLU A 99 -0.22 -9.37 13.16
C GLU A 99 -1.20 -9.88 12.10
N PRO A 100 -2.13 -9.03 11.63
CA PRO A 100 -3.01 -9.37 10.51
C PRO A 100 -2.18 -9.74 9.29
N ARG A 101 -2.67 -10.74 8.54
CA ARG A 101 -2.17 -11.08 7.20
C ARG A 101 -0.63 -11.15 7.16
N LYS A 102 -0.06 -12.08 7.95
CA LYS A 102 1.34 -12.57 8.16
C LYS A 102 2.55 -11.84 7.52
N VAL A 103 2.41 -11.28 6.32
CA VAL A 103 3.43 -10.47 5.63
C VAL A 103 3.11 -8.98 5.76
N HIS A 104 1.96 -8.53 5.29
CA HIS A 104 1.66 -7.10 5.17
C HIS A 104 1.45 -6.40 6.52
N GLY A 105 0.86 -7.07 7.52
CA GLY A 105 0.80 -6.52 8.88
C GLY A 105 2.18 -6.37 9.53
N ILE A 106 3.13 -7.25 9.22
CA ILE A 106 4.52 -7.15 9.67
C ILE A 106 5.22 -5.96 8.99
N ILE A 107 5.02 -5.78 7.69
CA ILE A 107 5.53 -4.62 6.94
C ILE A 107 5.01 -3.32 7.55
N TYR A 108 3.70 -3.24 7.78
CA TYR A 108 3.08 -2.09 8.43
C TYR A 108 3.71 -1.84 9.81
N ARG A 109 3.77 -2.86 10.67
CA ARG A 109 4.31 -2.69 12.02
C ARG A 109 5.78 -2.31 12.05
N ARG A 110 6.60 -2.85 11.15
CA ARG A 110 8.01 -2.48 11.01
C ARG A 110 8.14 -1.03 10.57
N ALA A 111 7.37 -0.59 9.58
CA ALA A 111 7.45 0.77 9.06
C ALA A 111 6.93 1.81 10.07
N PHE A 112 5.77 1.55 10.68
CA PHE A 112 4.99 2.54 11.43
C PHE A 112 5.10 2.41 12.95
N GLY A 113 5.71 1.33 13.44
CA GLY A 113 5.98 1.14 14.88
C GLY A 113 4.76 0.76 15.71
N GLU A 114 3.63 0.48 15.07
CA GLU A 114 2.36 0.13 15.71
C GLU A 114 1.67 -1.00 14.94
N SER A 115 0.72 -1.69 15.59
CA SER A 115 -0.03 -2.77 14.94
C SER A 115 -1.25 -2.21 14.22
N CYS A 116 -1.47 -2.63 12.97
CA CYS A 116 -2.69 -2.29 12.23
C CYS A 116 -3.96 -2.94 12.80
N LYS A 117 -3.88 -3.75 13.87
CA LYS A 117 -5.06 -4.18 14.65
C LYS A 117 -5.60 -3.11 15.58
N LYS A 118 -4.75 -2.18 15.99
CA LYS A 118 -5.06 -1.19 17.04
C LYS A 118 -5.46 0.16 16.47
N VAL A 119 -5.34 0.31 15.16
CA VAL A 119 -5.62 1.54 14.45
C VAL A 119 -6.41 1.22 13.19
N ASN A 120 -7.33 2.11 12.82
CA ASN A 120 -8.04 1.99 11.56
C ASN A 120 -7.12 2.41 10.41
N VAL A 121 -6.81 1.49 9.50
CA VAL A 121 -5.89 1.71 8.36
C VAL A 121 -6.63 1.39 7.08
N VAL A 122 -6.66 2.36 6.17
CA VAL A 122 -7.21 2.19 4.82
C VAL A 122 -6.04 2.02 3.86
N GLY A 123 -5.94 0.86 3.21
CA GLY A 123 -4.81 0.55 2.36
C GLY A 123 -4.98 -0.73 1.55
N GLU A 124 -4.02 -1.03 0.69
CA GLU A 124 -3.99 -2.24 -0.11
C GLU A 124 -2.60 -2.89 -0.06
N GLY A 125 -2.54 -4.20 -0.22
CA GLY A 125 -1.28 -4.95 -0.21
C GLY A 125 -0.98 -5.59 -1.57
N PHE A 126 0.30 -5.77 -1.86
CA PHE A 126 0.81 -6.42 -3.06
C PHE A 126 2.03 -7.29 -2.74
N GLY A 127 2.39 -8.17 -3.67
CA GLY A 127 3.59 -9.00 -3.61
C GLY A 127 4.42 -8.86 -4.87
N ILE A 128 5.72 -9.11 -4.74
CA ILE A 128 6.64 -9.28 -5.88
C ILE A 128 7.31 -10.64 -5.69
N MET A 129 6.96 -11.59 -6.53
CA MET A 129 7.43 -12.98 -6.46
C MET A 129 8.01 -13.36 -7.80
N ASN A 130 9.25 -13.87 -7.80
CA ASN A 130 9.97 -14.18 -9.03
C ASN A 130 10.05 -12.98 -9.99
N GLY A 131 10.16 -11.76 -9.44
CA GLY A 131 10.13 -10.50 -10.20
C GLY A 131 8.75 -10.05 -10.68
N GLU A 132 7.70 -10.85 -10.52
CA GLU A 132 6.34 -10.53 -10.99
C GLU A 132 5.51 -9.81 -9.92
N PHE A 133 4.80 -8.77 -10.32
CA PHE A 133 3.87 -8.04 -9.46
C PHE A 133 2.56 -8.80 -9.28
N LYS A 134 2.11 -8.96 -8.03
CA LYS A 134 0.89 -9.70 -7.63
C LYS A 134 0.02 -8.81 -6.74
N THR A 135 -1.28 -8.77 -7.01
CA THR A 135 -2.25 -7.83 -6.38
C THR A 135 -3.18 -8.47 -5.36
N ILE A 136 -3.04 -9.77 -5.08
CA ILE A 136 -3.93 -10.51 -4.18
C ILE A 136 -3.27 -10.60 -2.81
N SER A 137 -3.85 -9.94 -1.81
CA SER A 137 -3.24 -9.81 -0.47
C SER A 137 -4.28 -9.81 0.66
N GLY A 138 -5.35 -9.01 0.51
CA GLY A 138 -6.35 -8.75 1.55
C GLY A 138 -5.79 -8.16 2.85
N ALA A 139 -4.55 -7.64 2.83
CA ALA A 139 -3.75 -7.18 3.98
C ALA A 139 -4.49 -6.33 5.00
N PHE A 140 -5.33 -5.41 4.50
CA PHE A 140 -5.96 -4.38 5.31
C PHE A 140 -7.45 -4.59 5.50
N ASN A 141 -8.03 -5.68 4.97
CA ASN A 141 -9.43 -6.01 5.26
C ASN A 141 -9.55 -6.31 6.77
N PRO A 142 -10.22 -5.46 7.56
CA PRO A 142 -10.36 -5.70 8.99
C PRO A 142 -11.29 -6.89 9.24
N THR A 143 -11.07 -7.62 10.33
CA THR A 143 -11.92 -8.76 10.72
C THR A 143 -13.35 -8.35 11.10
N HIS A 144 -13.61 -7.06 11.33
CA HIS A 144 -14.91 -6.54 11.73
C HIS A 144 -15.64 -5.79 10.61
N GLY A 145 -15.09 -5.80 9.39
CA GLY A 145 -15.51 -4.91 8.31
C GLY A 145 -15.12 -3.45 8.60
N ASP A 146 -14.97 -2.65 7.55
CA ASP A 146 -14.96 -1.21 7.64
C ASP A 146 -15.70 -0.60 6.43
N ASP A 147 -15.80 0.72 6.44
CA ASP A 147 -16.49 1.44 5.38
C ASP A 147 -15.72 1.43 4.04
N TYR A 148 -14.48 0.92 3.97
CA TYR A 148 -13.61 1.09 2.79
C TYR A 148 -13.31 -0.21 2.06
N HIS A 149 -13.15 -1.32 2.79
CA HIS A 149 -12.76 -2.60 2.25
C HIS A 149 -13.96 -3.50 1.98
N SER A 150 -13.85 -4.29 0.91
CA SER A 150 -14.85 -5.30 0.62
C SER A 150 -14.50 -6.64 1.28
N ASP A 151 -15.49 -7.30 1.88
CA ASP A 151 -15.34 -8.64 2.44
C ASP A 151 -15.11 -9.69 1.34
N ASP A 152 -15.67 -9.45 0.15
CA ASP A 152 -15.70 -10.38 -0.98
C ASP A 152 -14.48 -10.33 -1.92
N SER A 153 -13.51 -9.44 -1.69
CA SER A 153 -12.33 -9.33 -2.56
C SER A 153 -11.08 -8.87 -1.83
N TRP A 154 -9.97 -9.47 -2.25
CA TRP A 154 -8.62 -9.23 -1.73
C TRP A 154 -7.68 -8.64 -2.78
N GLU A 155 -8.24 -8.34 -3.96
CA GLU A 155 -7.53 -7.82 -5.12
C GLU A 155 -7.49 -6.29 -5.07
N MET A 156 -6.29 -5.75 -5.27
CA MET A 156 -6.07 -4.32 -5.34
C MET A 156 -6.86 -3.67 -6.49
N HIS A 157 -7.45 -2.51 -6.25
CA HIS A 157 -8.28 -1.82 -7.25
C HIS A 157 -7.49 -1.55 -8.55
N PRO A 158 -8.10 -1.61 -9.75
CA PRO A 158 -7.40 -1.42 -11.03
C PRO A 158 -6.63 -0.08 -11.15
N HIS A 159 -7.19 1.02 -10.68
CA HIS A 159 -6.50 2.33 -10.68
C HIS A 159 -5.27 2.34 -9.77
N SER A 160 -5.41 1.89 -8.52
CA SER A 160 -4.27 1.68 -7.61
C SER A 160 -3.24 0.75 -8.24
N THR A 161 -3.68 -0.34 -8.86
CA THR A 161 -2.85 -1.33 -9.55
C THR A 161 -2.03 -0.72 -10.67
N LYS A 162 -2.64 0.09 -11.55
CA LYS A 162 -1.93 0.78 -12.64
C LYS A 162 -0.81 1.66 -12.09
N CYS A 163 -1.10 2.49 -11.08
CA CYS A 163 -0.13 3.42 -10.52
C CYS A 163 0.98 2.72 -9.72
N VAL A 164 0.61 1.84 -8.79
CA VAL A 164 1.58 1.10 -7.95
C VAL A 164 2.49 0.21 -8.79
N ARG A 165 1.95 -0.46 -9.83
CA ARG A 165 2.78 -1.27 -10.73
C ARG A 165 3.87 -0.44 -11.41
N LYS A 166 3.54 0.76 -11.91
CA LYS A 166 4.54 1.66 -12.53
C LYS A 166 5.59 2.15 -11.54
N VAL A 167 5.17 2.47 -10.31
CA VAL A 167 6.10 2.84 -9.23
C VAL A 167 7.02 1.66 -8.88
N VAL A 168 6.49 0.44 -8.83
CA VAL A 168 7.27 -0.78 -8.61
C VAL A 168 8.27 -1.03 -9.75
N GLU A 169 7.87 -0.86 -11.02
CA GLU A 169 8.80 -1.00 -12.15
C GLU A 169 9.92 0.05 -12.10
N TRP A 170 9.59 1.30 -11.73
CA TRP A 170 10.60 2.31 -11.50
C TRP A 170 11.55 1.92 -10.34
N TRP A 171 11.01 1.47 -9.20
CA TRP A 171 11.79 1.02 -8.06
C TRP A 171 12.72 -0.16 -8.42
N LYS A 172 12.24 -1.12 -9.22
CA LYS A 172 13.06 -2.22 -9.75
C LYS A 172 14.22 -1.70 -10.61
N LYS A 173 13.95 -0.73 -11.48
CA LYS A 173 14.98 -0.11 -12.35
C LYS A 173 15.99 0.70 -11.55
N ALA A 174 15.55 1.43 -10.53
CA ALA A 174 16.40 2.25 -9.68
C ALA A 174 17.26 1.40 -8.72
N GLY A 175 16.77 0.24 -8.26
CA GLY A 175 17.51 -0.66 -7.38
C GLY A 175 17.93 0.04 -6.08
N TYR A 176 19.24 0.15 -5.85
CA TYR A 176 19.80 0.85 -4.68
C TYR A 176 19.62 2.37 -4.73
N ASN A 177 19.34 2.94 -5.90
CA ASN A 177 19.20 4.38 -6.10
C ASN A 177 17.76 4.87 -5.96
N PHE A 178 16.82 4.04 -5.49
CA PHE A 178 15.41 4.41 -5.41
C PHE A 178 15.14 5.62 -4.48
N LEU A 179 16.08 5.93 -3.57
CA LEU A 179 16.00 7.10 -2.70
C LEU A 179 16.22 8.43 -3.46
N GLU A 180 16.75 8.40 -4.69
CA GLU A 180 16.93 9.60 -5.50
C GLU A 180 15.59 10.21 -5.98
N CYS A 181 14.54 9.40 -6.07
CA CYS A 181 13.19 9.88 -6.41
C CYS A 181 12.13 9.05 -5.70
N GLN A 182 11.63 9.54 -4.58
CA GLN A 182 10.64 8.83 -3.78
C GLN A 182 9.19 9.23 -4.11
N ASN A 183 8.98 10.37 -4.78
CA ASN A 183 7.67 10.93 -5.04
C ASN A 183 7.32 10.79 -6.52
N HIS A 184 6.22 10.10 -6.82
CA HIS A 184 5.72 9.91 -8.17
C HIS A 184 4.31 10.51 -8.31
N SER A 185 4.16 11.50 -9.18
CA SER A 185 2.85 12.10 -9.44
C SER A 185 1.89 11.08 -10.08
N VAL A 186 0.68 10.97 -9.53
CA VAL A 186 -0.38 10.10 -10.06
C VAL A 186 -0.76 10.49 -11.47
N LYS A 187 -0.81 11.80 -11.78
CA LYS A 187 -1.00 12.32 -13.14
C LYS A 187 -0.09 11.61 -14.15
N SER A 188 1.22 11.63 -13.90
CA SER A 188 2.23 11.02 -14.79
C SER A 188 2.09 9.49 -14.88
N LEU A 189 1.69 8.85 -13.78
CA LEU A 189 1.47 7.40 -13.74
C LEU A 189 0.19 6.99 -14.48
N LEU A 190 -0.84 7.84 -14.52
CA LEU A 190 -2.08 7.56 -15.24
C LEU A 190 -1.99 7.89 -16.73
N SER A 191 -1.31 8.99 -17.07
CA SER A 191 -1.17 9.48 -18.45
C SER A 191 -0.21 8.67 -19.33
N SER A 192 0.68 7.88 -18.73
CA SER A 192 1.66 7.06 -19.46
C SER A 192 1.04 5.77 -19.99
N ASP A 193 0.09 5.86 -20.91
CA ASP A 193 -0.23 4.72 -21.77
C ASP A 193 0.73 4.76 -22.95
N ASN A 194 1.95 4.26 -22.75
CA ASN A 194 2.92 3.85 -23.78
C ASN A 194 4.12 3.18 -23.12
N ASP A 195 4.20 1.85 -23.26
CA ASP A 195 5.34 1.13 -23.86
C ASP A 195 4.92 -0.33 -24.10
#